data_AF-A0A976JHG6-F1
#
_entry.id   AF-A0A976JHG6-F1
#
_cell.length_a   1.000
_cell.length_b   1.000
_cell.length_c   1.000
_cell.angle_alpha   90.00
_cell.angle_beta   90.00
_cell.angle_gamma   90.00
#
_symmetry.space_group_name_H-M   'P 1'
#
loop_
_entity.id
_entity.type
_entity.pdbx_description
1 polymer ?
#
loop_
_entity_poly.entity_id
_entity_poly.type
_entity_poly.pdbx_seq_one_letter_code
_entity_poly.pdbx_strand_id
1 'polypeptide(L)'
;MSAFVKGTIEFISSDHHSKYSYKLTPREHEMADTLMVNFKKYGFNPDEKKTLCQTSRKNILSFTNLEADDLYTQAMALVRRAKRINSKKVEIKAEGQGAFICLVAIYSGELPPNKQYFFTLNSVPLKLMKREFLKKKSKPGSVNIDLRYTKDCWLTPLQSLHQCPRFLDIYDDSQFDNWVDAA
;
A
#
# COMPACT_ATOMS: atom_id res chain seq x y z
N MET A 1 -22.48 7.98 3.89
CA MET A 1 -21.24 7.71 4.66
C MET A 1 -20.10 7.45 3.67
N SER A 2 -19.00 8.22 3.76
CA SER A 2 -17.85 8.06 2.87
C SER A 2 -17.00 6.88 3.32
N ALA A 3 -16.93 5.82 2.51
CA ALA A 3 -15.97 4.74 2.70
C ALA A 3 -14.58 5.25 2.27
N PHE A 4 -13.86 5.87 3.19
CA PHE A 4 -12.44 6.13 3.03
C PHE A 4 -11.67 4.93 3.58
N VAL A 5 -10.80 4.32 2.78
CA VAL A 5 -9.88 3.28 3.25
C VAL A 5 -8.86 3.94 4.18
N LYS A 6 -9.10 3.86 5.50
CA LYS A 6 -8.12 4.29 6.51
C LYS A 6 -6.88 3.41 6.42
N GLY A 7 -5.72 3.98 6.70
CA GLY A 7 -4.47 3.25 6.79
C GLY A 7 -4.15 2.85 8.22
N THR A 8 -3.52 1.70 8.41
CA THR A 8 -2.88 1.34 9.69
C THR A 8 -1.45 0.89 9.45
N ILE A 9 -0.59 1.12 10.43
CA ILE A 9 0.80 0.64 10.47
C ILE A 9 1.09 0.19 11.90
N GLU A 10 1.57 -1.04 12.05
CA GLU A 10 1.90 -1.66 13.31
C GLU A 10 3.39 -2.04 13.30
N PHE A 11 4.13 -1.60 14.31
CA PHE A 11 5.52 -1.97 14.55
C PHE A 11 5.59 -3.07 15.59
N ILE A 12 6.35 -4.12 15.28
CA ILE A 12 6.54 -5.28 16.14
C ILE A 12 8.05 -5.57 16.21
N SER A 13 8.61 -5.56 17.41
CA SER A 13 9.96 -6.02 17.73
C SER A 13 9.98 -6.61 19.14
N SER A 14 11.11 -7.21 19.52
CA SER A 14 11.28 -7.81 20.86
C SER A 14 11.09 -6.82 22.01
N ASP A 15 11.35 -5.53 21.75
CA ASP A 15 11.34 -4.43 22.73
C ASP A 15 10.26 -3.38 22.45
N HIS A 16 9.50 -3.51 21.37
CA HIS A 16 8.54 -2.50 20.95
C HIS A 16 7.34 -3.12 20.23
N HIS A 17 6.14 -2.80 20.71
CA HIS A 17 4.90 -3.09 20.01
C HIS A 17 4.04 -1.83 20.01
N SER A 18 3.75 -1.30 18.82
CA SER A 18 2.91 -0.11 18.70
C SER A 18 2.08 -0.14 17.42
N LYS A 19 0.86 0.39 17.51
CA LYS A 19 -0.06 0.49 16.38
C LYS A 19 -0.45 1.94 16.15
N TYR A 20 -0.36 2.36 14.90
CA TYR A 20 -0.65 3.72 14.47
C TYR A 20 -1.70 3.71 13.38
N SER A 21 -2.69 4.58 13.52
CA SER A 21 -3.69 4.84 12.48
C SER A 21 -3.25 6.05 11.67
N TYR A 22 -3.24 5.90 10.35
CA TYR A 22 -2.93 6.99 9.42
C TYR A 22 -4.17 7.30 8.59
N LYS A 23 -4.40 8.59 8.41
CA LYS A 23 -5.42 9.10 7.51
C LYS A 23 -4.77 10.15 6.64
N LEU A 24 -4.40 9.77 5.43
CA LEU A 24 -4.07 10.73 4.40
C LEU A 24 -5.39 11.34 3.92
N THR A 25 -5.38 12.64 3.67
CA THR A 25 -6.55 13.34 3.13
C THR A 25 -6.40 13.39 1.61
N PRO A 26 -7.11 12.56 0.84
CA PRO A 26 -7.05 12.65 -0.62
C PRO A 26 -7.62 14.00 -1.05
N ARG A 27 -7.14 14.56 -2.17
CA ARG A 27 -7.80 15.71 -2.78
C ARG A 27 -9.27 15.38 -3.04
N GLU A 28 -10.13 16.37 -2.81
CA GLU A 28 -11.53 16.27 -3.18
C GLU A 28 -11.64 15.97 -4.68
N HIS A 29 -12.66 15.18 -5.01
CA HIS A 29 -12.97 14.80 -6.38
C HIS A 29 -14.43 15.15 -6.65
N GLU A 30 -14.71 15.53 -7.89
CA GLU A 30 -16.06 15.82 -8.31
C GLU A 30 -16.83 14.51 -8.53
N MET A 31 -18.15 14.57 -8.52
CA MET A 31 -18.99 13.41 -8.83
C MET A 31 -18.66 12.84 -10.22
N ALA A 32 -18.31 13.72 -11.18
CA ALA A 32 -17.90 13.34 -12.53
C ALA A 32 -16.65 12.43 -12.54
N ASP A 33 -15.75 12.55 -11.57
CA ASP A 33 -14.56 11.71 -11.46
C ASP A 33 -14.92 10.25 -11.21
N THR A 34 -16.08 9.99 -10.60
CA THR A 34 -16.57 8.64 -10.35
C THR A 34 -17.12 7.94 -11.59
N LEU A 35 -17.22 8.58 -12.75
CA LEU A 35 -17.75 7.94 -13.97
C LEU A 35 -16.84 6.81 -14.47
N MET A 36 -17.45 5.70 -14.93
CA MET A 36 -16.75 4.49 -15.39
C MET A 36 -15.66 4.77 -16.44
N VAL A 37 -15.85 5.78 -17.28
CA VAL A 37 -14.90 6.17 -18.32
C VAL A 37 -13.52 6.53 -17.76
N ASN A 38 -13.44 7.11 -16.56
CA ASN A 38 -12.20 7.54 -15.93
C ASN A 38 -11.33 6.38 -15.42
N PHE A 39 -11.90 5.18 -15.36
CA PHE A 39 -11.24 3.96 -14.88
C PHE A 39 -10.73 3.07 -16.01
N LYS A 40 -10.97 3.44 -17.28
CA LYS A 40 -10.51 2.67 -18.46
C LYS A 40 -8.99 2.41 -18.45
N LYS A 41 -8.21 3.36 -17.95
CA LYS A 41 -6.74 3.29 -17.86
C LYS A 41 -6.20 2.14 -17.01
N TYR A 42 -7.01 1.55 -16.12
CA TYR A 42 -6.59 0.43 -15.28
C TYR A 42 -6.69 -0.93 -15.99
N GLY A 43 -7.33 -0.98 -17.17
CA GLY A 43 -7.38 -2.19 -17.99
C GLY A 43 -8.25 -3.31 -17.42
N PHE A 44 -9.24 -2.98 -16.60
CA PHE A 44 -10.15 -3.96 -15.99
C PHE A 44 -10.78 -4.90 -17.04
N ASN A 45 -10.74 -6.20 -16.76
CA ASN A 45 -11.41 -7.20 -17.58
C ASN A 45 -12.94 -7.12 -17.42
N PRO A 46 -13.73 -7.83 -18.24
CA PRO A 46 -15.20 -7.77 -18.17
C PRO A 46 -15.79 -8.13 -16.80
N ASP A 47 -15.18 -9.04 -16.04
CA ASP A 47 -15.67 -9.45 -14.72
C ASP A 47 -15.32 -8.43 -13.64
N GLU A 48 -14.11 -7.88 -13.66
CA GLU A 48 -13.71 -6.76 -12.79
C GLU A 48 -14.57 -5.51 -13.05
N LYS A 49 -14.99 -5.27 -14.30
CA LYS A 49 -15.91 -4.17 -14.61
C LYS A 49 -17.27 -4.34 -13.95
N LYS A 50 -17.77 -5.57 -13.80
CA LYS A 50 -19.04 -5.85 -13.10
C LYS A 50 -18.93 -5.55 -11.60
N THR A 51 -17.73 -5.69 -11.02
CA THR A 51 -17.46 -5.43 -9.60
C THR A 51 -17.05 -3.98 -9.31
N LEU A 52 -16.91 -3.14 -10.35
CA LEU A 52 -16.52 -1.73 -10.26
C LEU A 52 -17.68 -0.81 -9.80
N CYS A 53 -18.25 -1.13 -8.65
CA CYS A 53 -19.33 -0.35 -8.04
C CYS A 53 -18.86 1.05 -7.60
N GLN A 54 -19.80 1.90 -7.14
CA GLN A 54 -19.45 3.25 -6.68
C GLN A 54 -18.41 3.22 -5.55
N THR A 55 -18.49 2.26 -4.64
CA THR A 55 -17.54 2.11 -3.52
C THR A 55 -16.14 1.79 -4.02
N SER A 56 -15.98 0.81 -4.92
CA SER A 56 -14.69 0.46 -5.52
C SER A 56 -14.05 1.66 -6.24
N ARG A 57 -14.86 2.41 -6.99
CA ARG A 57 -14.42 3.63 -7.68
C ARG A 57 -13.94 4.72 -6.72
N LYS A 58 -14.69 4.95 -5.62
CA LYS A 58 -14.27 5.88 -4.55
C LYS A 58 -12.99 5.43 -3.87
N ASN A 59 -12.83 4.14 -3.60
CA ASN A 59 -11.60 3.60 -3.04
C ASN A 59 -10.42 3.87 -3.98
N ILE A 60 -10.53 3.53 -5.26
CA ILE A 60 -9.48 3.81 -6.27
C ILE A 60 -9.12 5.30 -6.29
N LEU A 61 -10.13 6.19 -6.33
CA LEU A 61 -9.92 7.63 -6.31
C LEU A 61 -9.20 8.10 -5.04
N SER A 62 -9.51 7.50 -3.88
CA SER A 62 -8.87 7.83 -2.60
C SER A 62 -7.37 7.53 -2.58
N PHE A 63 -6.89 6.58 -3.38
CA PHE A 63 -5.46 6.30 -3.55
C PHE A 63 -4.83 7.14 -4.65
N THR A 64 -5.54 7.41 -5.74
CA THR A 64 -4.97 8.15 -6.88
C THR A 64 -4.87 9.65 -6.63
N ASN A 65 -5.70 10.17 -5.72
CA ASN A 65 -5.74 11.59 -5.36
C ASN A 65 -4.95 11.89 -4.08
N LEU A 66 -4.06 10.97 -3.67
CA LEU A 66 -3.13 11.24 -2.57
C LEU A 66 -2.09 12.28 -3.00
N GLU A 67 -1.76 13.17 -2.07
CA GLU A 67 -0.70 14.15 -2.23
C GLU A 67 0.68 13.51 -1.97
N ALA A 68 1.60 13.69 -2.92
CA ALA A 68 2.95 13.17 -2.80
C ALA A 68 3.69 13.71 -1.56
N ASP A 69 3.50 15.00 -1.25
CA ASP A 69 4.17 15.66 -0.12
C ASP A 69 3.63 15.20 1.24
N ASP A 70 2.32 15.01 1.38
CA ASP A 70 1.73 14.46 2.62
C ASP A 70 2.17 13.01 2.81
N LEU A 71 2.09 12.20 1.75
CA LEU A 71 2.55 10.81 1.76
C LEU A 71 4.03 10.71 2.14
N TYR A 72 4.89 11.57 1.59
CA TYR A 72 6.31 11.64 1.95
C TYR A 72 6.51 12.09 3.39
N THR A 73 5.74 13.08 3.87
CA THR A 73 5.81 13.55 5.26
C THR A 73 5.50 12.42 6.25
N GLN A 74 4.44 11.66 5.99
CA GLN A 74 4.08 10.49 6.81
C GLN A 74 5.16 9.40 6.72
N ALA A 75 5.71 9.15 5.53
CA ALA A 75 6.80 8.19 5.34
C ALA A 75 8.05 8.56 6.14
N MET A 76 8.43 9.85 6.17
CA MET A 76 9.55 10.31 6.99
C MET A 76 9.26 10.21 8.49
N ALA A 77 8.01 10.44 8.90
CA ALA A 77 7.61 10.19 10.28
C ALA A 77 7.74 8.70 10.66
N LEU A 78 7.37 7.78 9.75
CA LEU A 78 7.58 6.34 9.91
C LEU A 78 9.08 6.01 10.03
N VAL A 79 9.93 6.53 9.14
CA VAL A 79 11.38 6.32 9.20
C VAL A 79 11.97 6.79 10.53
N ARG A 80 11.55 7.96 11.02
CA ARG A 80 11.99 8.47 12.34
C ARG A 80 11.56 7.55 13.49
N ARG A 81 10.38 6.94 13.44
CA ARG A 81 9.94 5.94 14.42
C ARG A 81 10.79 4.67 14.33
N ALA A 82 10.99 4.14 13.12
CA ALA A 82 11.83 2.96 12.88
C ALA A 82 13.28 3.15 13.36
N LYS A 83 13.82 4.38 13.30
CA LYS A 83 15.14 4.75 13.83
C LYS A 83 15.25 4.54 15.35
N ARG A 84 14.18 4.84 16.10
CA ARG A 84 14.17 4.80 17.58
C ARG A 84 14.01 3.41 18.20
N ILE A 85 13.62 2.40 17.42
CA ILE A 85 13.49 1.02 17.90
C ILE A 85 14.89 0.43 18.10
N ASN A 86 15.21 -0.19 19.25
CA ASN A 86 16.58 -0.67 19.47
C ASN A 86 16.84 -2.04 18.84
N SER A 87 15.80 -2.84 18.62
CA SER A 87 15.92 -4.15 17.98
C SER A 87 16.57 -4.09 16.59
N LYS A 88 17.44 -5.07 16.31
CA LYS A 88 18.02 -5.31 14.98
C LYS A 88 16.99 -5.83 13.96
N LYS A 89 15.92 -6.47 14.44
CA LYS A 89 14.82 -6.99 13.62
C LYS A 89 13.56 -6.20 13.91
N VAL A 90 12.96 -5.62 12.86
CA VAL A 90 11.74 -4.83 12.97
C VAL A 90 10.72 -5.37 11.97
N GLU A 91 9.61 -5.88 12.47
CA GLU A 91 8.46 -6.26 11.67
C GLU A 91 7.48 -5.09 11.61
N ILE A 92 6.96 -4.81 10.42
CA ILE A 92 6.03 -3.71 10.16
C ILE A 92 4.86 -4.25 9.36
N LYS A 93 3.68 -4.25 9.96
CA LYS A 93 2.43 -4.64 9.27
C LYS A 93 1.69 -3.38 8.87
N ALA A 94 1.20 -3.33 7.63
CA ALA A 94 0.45 -2.16 7.18
C ALA A 94 -0.71 -2.55 6.26
N GLU A 95 -1.74 -1.71 6.25
CA GLU A 95 -2.93 -1.89 5.42
C GLU A 95 -3.36 -0.56 4.81
N GLY A 96 -3.99 -0.64 3.63
CA GLY A 96 -4.63 0.51 2.99
C GLY A 96 -3.64 1.61 2.68
N GLN A 97 -3.96 2.85 3.06
CA GLN A 97 -3.04 4.00 2.91
C GLN A 97 -1.73 3.82 3.69
N GLY A 98 -1.74 3.05 4.79
CA GLY A 98 -0.55 2.75 5.57
C GLY A 98 0.49 1.97 4.75
N ALA A 99 0.04 1.10 3.86
CA ALA A 99 0.94 0.38 2.96
C ALA A 99 1.62 1.30 1.94
N PHE A 100 0.93 2.32 1.44
CA PHE A 100 1.55 3.33 0.57
C PHE A 100 2.63 4.12 1.32
N ILE A 101 2.36 4.49 2.58
CA ILE A 101 3.34 5.16 3.45
C ILE A 101 4.58 4.27 3.64
N CYS A 102 4.39 2.97 3.89
CA CYS A 102 5.50 2.01 4.00
C CYS A 102 6.30 1.92 2.71
N LEU A 103 5.66 1.82 1.54
CA LEU A 103 6.35 1.78 0.25
C LEU A 103 7.17 3.06 0.02
N VAL A 104 6.60 4.24 0.26
CA VAL A 104 7.36 5.49 0.14
C VAL A 104 8.53 5.53 1.13
N ALA A 105 8.35 5.04 2.37
CA ALA A 105 9.43 4.96 3.35
C ALA A 105 10.55 4.01 2.91
N ILE A 106 10.22 2.84 2.37
CA ILE A 106 11.20 1.87 1.87
C ILE A 106 12.01 2.48 0.71
N TYR A 107 11.32 3.00 -0.30
CA TYR A 107 11.95 3.58 -1.50
C TYR A 107 12.49 5.01 -1.28
N SER A 108 12.42 5.54 -0.06
CA SER A 108 13.16 6.73 0.36
C SER A 108 14.63 6.46 0.66
N GLY A 109 15.01 5.20 0.85
CA GLY A 109 16.36 4.80 1.24
C GLY A 109 16.85 5.41 2.56
N GLU A 110 15.96 5.90 3.43
CA GLU A 110 16.33 6.52 4.71
C GLU A 110 16.18 5.58 5.91
N LEU A 111 15.75 4.33 5.67
CA LEU A 111 15.70 3.29 6.69
C LEU A 111 17.13 2.94 7.16
N PRO A 112 17.37 2.80 8.48
CA PRO A 112 18.65 2.38 9.04
C PRO A 112 19.21 1.08 8.42
N PRO A 113 20.39 1.12 7.79
CA PRO A 113 20.96 -0.07 7.13
C PRO A 113 21.43 -1.14 8.12
N ASN A 114 21.61 -0.78 9.39
CA ASN A 114 22.02 -1.70 10.46
C ASN A 114 20.87 -2.54 11.04
N LYS A 115 19.66 -2.44 10.47
CA LYS A 115 18.48 -3.20 10.89
C LYS A 115 17.92 -3.99 9.71
N GLN A 116 17.35 -5.14 10.03
CA GLN A 116 16.58 -5.96 9.12
C GLN A 116 15.10 -5.64 9.29
N TYR A 117 14.45 -5.29 8.18
CA TYR A 117 13.04 -4.93 8.15
C TYR A 117 12.22 -5.99 7.43
N PHE A 118 11.08 -6.35 8.02
CA PHE A 118 10.10 -7.24 7.42
C PHE A 118 8.79 -6.50 7.32
N PHE A 119 8.39 -6.12 6.11
CA PHE A 119 7.13 -5.44 5.86
C PHE A 119 6.10 -6.45 5.39
N THR A 120 4.98 -6.55 6.10
CA THR A 120 3.79 -7.26 5.63
C THR A 120 2.75 -6.23 5.22
N LEU A 121 2.52 -6.08 3.92
CA LEU A 121 1.61 -5.10 3.37
C LEU A 121 0.33 -5.79 2.88
N ASN A 122 -0.75 -5.55 3.60
CA ASN A 122 -2.06 -6.11 3.28
C ASN A 122 -2.82 -5.19 2.34
N SER A 123 -3.52 -5.78 1.37
CA SER A 123 -4.55 -5.08 0.59
C SER A 123 -4.01 -3.85 -0.16
N VAL A 124 -2.84 -3.98 -0.79
CA VAL A 124 -2.17 -2.84 -1.46
C VAL A 124 -2.53 -2.79 -2.94
N PRO A 125 -3.16 -1.70 -3.42
CA PRO A 125 -3.44 -1.51 -4.85
C PRO A 125 -2.19 -0.99 -5.56
N LEU A 126 -1.19 -1.85 -5.78
CA LEU A 126 0.12 -1.47 -6.30
C LEU A 126 0.05 -0.71 -7.63
N LYS A 127 -0.86 -1.05 -8.53
CA LYS A 127 -1.04 -0.36 -9.81
C LYS A 127 -1.43 1.12 -9.65
N LEU A 128 -1.96 1.50 -8.50
CA LEU A 128 -2.33 2.90 -8.19
C LEU A 128 -1.16 3.70 -7.62
N MET A 129 -0.03 3.05 -7.28
CA MET A 129 1.19 3.74 -6.89
C MET A 129 1.69 4.57 -8.08
N LYS A 130 2.04 5.83 -7.83
CA LYS A 130 2.61 6.70 -8.86
C LYS A 130 4.10 6.91 -8.59
N ARG A 131 4.88 7.05 -9.67
CA ARG A 131 6.32 7.29 -9.56
C ARG A 131 6.65 8.58 -8.80
N GLU A 132 5.79 9.59 -8.90
CA GLU A 132 5.90 10.87 -8.17
C GLU A 132 5.89 10.71 -6.64
N PHE A 133 5.34 9.62 -6.12
CA PHE A 133 5.35 9.32 -4.69
C PHE A 133 6.73 8.88 -4.19
N LEU A 134 7.63 8.47 -5.09
CA LEU A 134 8.93 7.89 -4.73
C LEU A 134 10.07 8.84 -5.08
N LYS A 135 10.94 9.15 -4.12
CA LYS A 135 12.13 10.03 -4.33
C LYS A 135 13.33 9.30 -4.97
N LYS A 136 13.08 8.48 -6.00
CA LYS A 136 14.07 7.79 -6.86
C LYS A 136 15.26 7.16 -6.11
N LYS A 137 15.00 6.35 -5.10
CA LYS A 137 16.02 5.46 -4.51
C LYS A 137 15.58 4.00 -4.64
N SER A 138 16.55 3.10 -4.68
CA SER A 138 16.31 1.66 -4.70
C SER A 138 15.91 1.15 -3.31
N LYS A 139 15.22 0.01 -3.29
CA LYS A 139 14.93 -0.72 -2.06
C LYS A 139 16.25 -1.16 -1.41
N PRO A 140 16.49 -0.88 -0.12
CA PRO A 140 17.67 -1.39 0.58
C PRO A 140 17.64 -2.93 0.66
N GLY A 141 18.79 -3.60 0.54
CA GLY A 141 18.88 -5.06 0.63
C GLY A 141 18.48 -5.64 2.01
N SER A 142 18.42 -4.81 3.05
CA SER A 142 17.98 -5.21 4.40
C SER A 142 16.46 -5.20 4.58
N VAL A 143 15.70 -4.97 3.51
CA VAL A 143 14.23 -4.87 3.52
C VAL A 143 13.60 -6.04 2.77
N ASN A 144 12.80 -6.81 3.50
CA ASN A 144 11.88 -7.81 2.94
C ASN A 144 10.46 -7.24 2.89
N ILE A 145 9.75 -7.49 1.80
CA ILE A 145 8.36 -7.07 1.60
C ILE A 145 7.54 -8.31 1.27
N ASP A 146 6.49 -8.54 2.03
CA ASP A 146 5.50 -9.59 1.87
C ASP A 146 4.15 -8.93 1.56
N LEU A 147 3.61 -9.20 0.38
CA LEU A 147 2.32 -8.66 -0.08
C LEU A 147 1.24 -9.69 0.21
N ARG A 148 0.18 -9.27 0.89
CA ARG A 148 -0.92 -10.18 1.26
C ARG A 148 -2.28 -9.66 0.80
N TYR A 149 -3.04 -10.55 0.17
CA TYR A 149 -4.41 -10.29 -0.27
C TYR A 149 -5.33 -11.31 0.42
N THR A 150 -6.14 -10.83 1.36
CA THR A 150 -7.11 -11.68 2.08
C THR A 150 -8.39 -11.84 1.27
N LYS A 151 -9.17 -12.90 1.52
CA LYS A 151 -10.42 -13.17 0.78
C LYS A 151 -11.39 -11.99 0.84
N ASP A 152 -11.51 -11.39 2.03
CA ASP A 152 -12.45 -10.31 2.31
C ASP A 152 -11.93 -8.91 1.92
N CYS A 153 -10.78 -8.85 1.25
CA CYS A 153 -10.23 -7.59 0.78
C CYS A 153 -11.08 -6.99 -0.34
N TRP A 154 -11.29 -5.66 -0.29
CA TRP A 154 -11.97 -4.93 -1.36
C TRP A 154 -11.26 -5.00 -2.72
N LEU A 155 -9.97 -5.37 -2.74
CA LEU A 155 -9.17 -5.55 -3.96
C LEU A 155 -9.27 -6.95 -4.56
N THR A 156 -9.71 -7.96 -3.80
CA THR A 156 -9.85 -9.34 -4.29
C THR A 156 -10.55 -9.43 -5.66
N PRO A 157 -11.66 -8.70 -5.91
CA PRO A 157 -12.32 -8.76 -7.22
C PRO A 157 -11.71 -7.84 -8.30
N LEU A 158 -10.57 -7.19 -8.04
CA LEU A 158 -9.91 -6.17 -8.87
C LEU A 158 -8.41 -6.51 -9.06
N GLN A 159 -8.11 -7.73 -9.50
CA GLN A 159 -6.76 -8.26 -9.69
C GLN A 159 -5.86 -7.37 -10.57
N SER A 160 -6.43 -6.65 -11.54
CA SER A 160 -5.73 -5.66 -12.34
C SER A 160 -5.01 -4.62 -11.48
N LEU A 161 -5.49 -4.32 -10.26
CA LEU A 161 -4.86 -3.36 -9.34
C LEU A 161 -3.70 -3.95 -8.53
N HIS A 162 -3.54 -5.28 -8.50
CA HIS A 162 -2.45 -5.95 -7.79
C HIS A 162 -1.13 -5.84 -8.58
N GLN A 163 -1.21 -5.63 -9.89
CA GLN A 163 -0.05 -5.58 -10.77
C GLN A 163 1.01 -4.58 -10.27
N CYS A 164 2.21 -5.08 -10.01
CA CYS A 164 3.34 -4.27 -9.58
C CYS A 164 3.84 -3.39 -10.75
N PRO A 165 3.85 -2.05 -10.61
CA PRO A 165 4.44 -1.16 -11.61
C PRO A 165 5.95 -1.43 -11.78
N ARG A 166 6.46 -1.33 -13.01
CA ARG A 166 7.88 -1.60 -13.35
C ARG A 166 8.92 -0.80 -12.54
N PHE A 167 8.53 0.33 -11.97
CA PHE A 167 9.44 1.16 -11.16
C PHE A 167 9.54 0.69 -9.70
N LEU A 168 8.70 -0.25 -9.27
CA LEU A 168 8.76 -0.91 -7.97
C LEU A 168 9.47 -2.25 -8.13
N ASP A 169 10.66 -2.35 -7.55
CA ASP A 169 11.42 -3.60 -7.45
C ASP A 169 10.93 -4.45 -6.25
N ILE A 170 9.69 -4.92 -6.36
CA ILE A 170 9.06 -5.83 -5.41
C ILE A 170 8.85 -7.14 -6.15
N TYR A 171 9.55 -8.19 -5.70
CA TYR A 171 9.24 -9.55 -6.11
C TYR A 171 7.92 -9.91 -5.46
N ASP A 172 6.91 -10.10 -6.29
CA ASP A 172 5.63 -10.64 -5.88
C ASP A 172 5.72 -12.16 -5.97
N ASP A 173 6.22 -12.79 -4.90
CA ASP A 173 6.21 -14.25 -4.78
C ASP A 173 4.79 -14.79 -4.51
N SER A 174 3.79 -13.90 -4.36
CA SER A 174 2.38 -14.31 -4.41
C SER A 174 1.98 -14.63 -5.86
N GLN A 175 2.58 -15.69 -6.40
CA GLN A 175 1.73 -16.62 -7.13
C GLN A 175 0.56 -16.91 -6.19
N PHE A 176 -0.66 -16.80 -6.69
CA PHE A 176 -1.85 -17.21 -5.97
C PHE A 176 -1.66 -18.68 -5.60
N ASP A 177 -0.98 -18.96 -4.49
CA ASP A 177 -0.76 -20.30 -3.97
C ASP A 177 -2.15 -20.85 -3.77
N ASN A 178 -2.47 -21.81 -4.63
CA ASN A 178 -3.63 -22.68 -4.65
C ASN A 178 -4.74 -22.24 -3.71
N TRP A 179 -5.72 -21.53 -4.27
CA TRP A 179 -7.06 -21.52 -3.70
C TRP A 179 -7.74 -22.85 -4.00
N VAL A 180 -7.10 -23.93 -3.54
CA VAL A 180 -7.63 -25.27 -3.44
C VAL A 180 -7.48 -25.64 -1.97
N ASP A 181 -8.64 -25.78 -1.34
CA ASP A 181 -8.89 -26.38 -0.03
C ASP A 181 -8.53 -25.59 1.24
N ALA A 182 -9.57 -24.99 1.85
CA ALA A 182 -9.96 -25.33 3.22
C ALA A 182 -11.29 -24.64 3.61
N ALA A 183 -12.24 -25.50 4.01
CA ALA A 183 -13.58 -25.28 4.60
C ALA A 183 -14.74 -25.06 3.63
#